data_AF-A0A143XWN6-F1
#
_entry.id   AF-A0A143XWN6-F1
#
_cell.length_a   1.000
_cell.length_b   1.000
_cell.length_c   1.000
_cell.angle_alpha   90.00
_cell.angle_beta   90.00
_cell.angle_gamma   90.00
#
_symmetry.space_group_name_H-M   'P 1'
#
loop_
_entity.id
_entity.type
_entity.pdbx_description
1 polymer ?
#
loop_
_entity_poly.entity_id
_entity_poly.type
_entity_poly.pdbx_seq_one_letter_code
_entity_poly.pdbx_strand_id
1 'polypeptide(L)'
;MEKLLGRSPEDPTENLTWFDTEMDDCTDQYAAYVAEQIEEAKTHCSDPLILIEEKLDFSKWVPEGFGTGDCVIIADDVLHIIDFKYGLGVLVDAEENPQMMCYALGALDTYEYLYSIQTIRMTIFQPRRDNISTYEISRDDLMKWAEETLKPTAALAYNGEGEFNAGDHCQFCKAKATCRKRAEHNLELAQYDFEMPPNLDEAEIAAILPRIDDLVAWANDIKEYALQQALSGVEYPGFKVVEGKSNRKYSDENAVASTVEAAGFNPYEKKLLGITAMTSLLGKKKFNELLSGFITKPQGKPTLVPESDKRPALNTAKDDFSEE
;
A
#
# COMPACT_ATOMS: atom_id res chain seq x y z
N MET A 1 -20.35 -2.89 -41.42
CA MET A 1 -19.02 -2.73 -42.05
C MET A 1 -18.81 -3.67 -43.23
N GLU A 2 -18.90 -5.00 -43.08
CA GLU A 2 -18.75 -5.98 -44.18
C GLU A 2 -19.57 -5.64 -45.45
N LYS A 3 -20.85 -5.27 -45.30
CA LYS A 3 -21.72 -4.81 -46.40
C LYS A 3 -21.17 -3.57 -47.12
N LEU A 4 -20.53 -2.64 -46.39
CA LEU A 4 -19.90 -1.42 -46.97
C LEU A 4 -18.67 -1.76 -47.81
N LEU A 5 -18.00 -2.88 -47.50
CA LEU A 5 -16.89 -3.42 -48.29
C LEU A 5 -17.37 -4.28 -49.48
N GLY A 6 -18.68 -4.32 -49.76
CA GLY A 6 -19.26 -5.15 -50.82
C GLY A 6 -19.28 -6.65 -50.52
N ARG A 7 -19.11 -7.04 -49.26
CA ARG A 7 -19.20 -8.44 -48.80
C ARG A 7 -20.63 -8.76 -48.36
N SER A 8 -20.99 -10.05 -48.33
CA SER A 8 -22.35 -10.52 -47.99
C SER A 8 -22.36 -11.30 -46.66
N PRO A 9 -22.30 -10.61 -45.51
CA PRO A 9 -22.37 -11.28 -44.20
C PRO A 9 -23.79 -11.77 -43.91
N GLU A 10 -23.91 -12.80 -43.08
CA GLU A 10 -25.20 -13.19 -42.49
C GLU A 10 -25.68 -12.11 -41.50
N ASP A 11 -26.99 -11.93 -41.38
CA ASP A 11 -27.57 -11.00 -40.40
C ASP A 11 -27.64 -11.68 -39.01
N PRO A 12 -26.88 -11.18 -38.02
CA PRO A 12 -26.83 -11.83 -36.71
C PRO A 12 -28.05 -11.50 -35.83
N THR A 13 -28.90 -10.54 -36.20
CA THR A 13 -29.91 -9.93 -35.34
C THR A 13 -30.93 -10.94 -34.80
N GLU A 14 -31.31 -11.94 -35.61
CA GLU A 14 -32.26 -12.99 -35.22
C GLU A 14 -31.72 -13.88 -34.07
N ASN A 15 -30.41 -13.92 -33.88
CA ASN A 15 -29.75 -14.74 -32.84
C ASN A 15 -29.44 -13.94 -31.56
N LEU A 16 -29.73 -12.65 -31.51
CA LEU A 16 -29.43 -11.80 -30.36
C LEU A 16 -30.54 -11.88 -29.31
N THR A 17 -30.16 -12.26 -28.07
CA THR A 17 -31.08 -12.26 -26.92
C THR A 17 -31.40 -10.83 -26.43
N TRP A 18 -30.48 -9.90 -26.67
CA TRP A 18 -30.57 -8.49 -26.28
C TRP A 18 -30.16 -7.64 -27.49
N PHE A 19 -31.13 -6.94 -28.05
CA PHE A 19 -30.95 -6.00 -29.14
C PHE A 19 -31.97 -4.87 -28.97
N ASP A 20 -31.51 -3.63 -29.12
CA ASP A 20 -32.35 -2.45 -29.08
C ASP A 20 -31.90 -1.44 -30.14
N THR A 21 -32.72 -0.41 -30.35
CA THR A 21 -32.44 0.64 -31.34
C THR A 21 -31.20 1.46 -31.00
N GLU A 22 -30.86 1.64 -29.72
CA GLU A 22 -29.65 2.38 -29.33
C GLU A 22 -28.39 1.60 -29.78
N MET A 23 -28.39 0.27 -29.64
CA MET A 23 -27.33 -0.60 -30.15
C MET A 23 -27.19 -0.46 -31.67
N ASP A 24 -28.30 -0.54 -32.41
CA ASP A 24 -28.33 -0.42 -33.87
C ASP A 24 -27.74 0.92 -34.32
N ASP A 25 -28.28 2.02 -33.78
CA ASP A 25 -27.83 3.40 -34.05
C ASP A 25 -26.33 3.58 -33.74
N CYS A 26 -25.84 3.04 -32.61
CA CYS A 26 -24.43 3.12 -32.22
C CYS A 26 -23.52 2.35 -33.20
N THR A 27 -23.95 1.17 -33.65
CA THR A 27 -23.18 0.38 -34.61
C THR A 27 -23.19 0.96 -36.02
N ASP A 28 -24.29 1.60 -36.42
CA ASP A 28 -24.38 2.34 -37.69
C ASP A 28 -23.48 3.58 -37.69
N GLN A 29 -23.45 4.34 -36.59
CA GLN A 29 -22.53 5.46 -36.41
C GLN A 29 -21.06 5.01 -36.51
N TYR A 30 -20.72 3.88 -35.87
CA TYR A 30 -19.38 3.31 -35.96
C TYR A 30 -19.03 2.90 -37.41
N ALA A 31 -19.94 2.21 -38.09
CA ALA A 31 -19.74 1.80 -39.47
C ALA A 31 -19.58 2.99 -40.43
N ALA A 32 -20.33 4.08 -40.20
CA ALA A 32 -20.19 5.33 -40.94
C ALA A 32 -18.81 5.98 -40.70
N TYR A 33 -18.38 6.08 -39.44
CA TYR A 33 -17.06 6.61 -39.10
C TYR A 33 -15.93 5.81 -39.74
N VAL A 34 -15.98 4.47 -39.66
CA VAL A 34 -14.98 3.60 -40.31
C VAL A 34 -14.97 3.82 -41.83
N ALA A 35 -16.14 3.97 -42.47
CA ALA A 35 -16.21 4.25 -43.90
C ALA A 35 -15.53 5.58 -44.26
N GLU A 36 -15.71 6.63 -43.45
CA GLU A 36 -15.00 7.90 -43.62
C GLU A 36 -13.48 7.72 -43.51
N GLN A 37 -13.00 6.95 -42.54
CA GLN A 37 -11.56 6.67 -42.39
C GLN A 37 -10.99 5.85 -43.55
N ILE A 38 -11.77 4.94 -44.13
CA ILE A 38 -11.37 4.18 -45.32
C ILE A 38 -11.25 5.10 -46.54
N GLU A 39 -12.20 6.02 -46.74
CA GLU A 39 -12.11 7.00 -47.83
C GLU A 39 -10.93 7.95 -47.65
N GLU A 40 -10.65 8.39 -46.42
CA GLU A 40 -9.45 9.17 -46.11
C GLU A 40 -8.17 8.37 -46.42
N ALA A 41 -8.09 7.10 -46.01
CA ALA A 41 -6.96 6.22 -46.31
C ALA A 41 -6.75 6.04 -47.82
N LYS A 42 -7.83 6.02 -48.62
CA LYS A 42 -7.76 5.94 -50.09
C LYS A 42 -7.14 7.18 -50.76
N THR A 43 -7.13 8.33 -50.07
CA THR A 43 -6.45 9.53 -50.56
C THR A 43 -4.92 9.41 -50.45
N HIS A 44 -4.44 8.57 -49.52
CA HIS A 44 -3.03 8.32 -49.25
C HIS A 44 -2.51 7.08 -49.99
N CYS A 45 -3.28 6.00 -49.98
CA CYS A 45 -2.96 4.71 -50.60
C CYS A 45 -4.06 4.30 -51.58
N SER A 46 -3.73 3.91 -52.81
CA SER A 46 -4.76 3.55 -53.81
C SER A 46 -5.53 2.26 -53.50
N ASP A 47 -4.97 1.39 -52.67
CA ASP A 47 -5.54 0.08 -52.32
C ASP A 47 -5.24 -0.28 -50.86
N PRO A 48 -5.87 0.41 -49.88
CA PRO A 48 -5.64 0.13 -48.47
C PRO A 48 -6.21 -1.26 -48.12
N LEU A 49 -5.51 -2.00 -47.27
CA LEU A 49 -6.00 -3.27 -46.74
C LEU A 49 -6.97 -2.98 -45.58
N ILE A 50 -8.20 -3.50 -45.67
CA ILE A 50 -9.23 -3.37 -44.62
C ILE A 50 -9.58 -4.74 -44.05
N LEU A 51 -9.37 -4.89 -42.76
CA LEU A 51 -9.64 -6.09 -41.98
C LEU A 51 -10.68 -5.76 -40.91
N ILE A 52 -11.65 -6.66 -40.73
CA ILE A 52 -12.76 -6.52 -39.79
C ILE A 52 -12.74 -7.74 -38.89
N GLU A 53 -12.89 -7.56 -37.57
CA GLU A 53 -12.76 -8.64 -36.57
C GLU A 53 -11.43 -9.41 -36.71
N GLU A 54 -10.32 -8.68 -36.91
CA GLU A 54 -9.01 -9.28 -37.16
C GLU A 54 -8.38 -9.80 -35.87
N LYS A 55 -7.82 -11.01 -35.91
CA LYS A 55 -7.09 -11.55 -34.75
C LYS A 55 -5.68 -10.95 -34.71
N LEU A 56 -5.39 -10.23 -33.63
CA LEU A 56 -4.12 -9.53 -33.42
C LEU A 56 -3.30 -10.29 -32.36
N ASP A 57 -2.28 -11.02 -32.82
CA ASP A 57 -1.39 -11.82 -31.98
C ASP A 57 -0.16 -11.00 -31.58
N PHE A 58 -0.03 -10.71 -30.29
CA PHE A 58 1.13 -10.00 -29.71
C PHE A 58 1.89 -10.91 -28.73
N SER A 59 1.79 -12.23 -28.92
CA SER A 59 2.36 -13.24 -28.03
C SER A 59 3.89 -13.19 -27.92
N LYS A 60 4.53 -12.54 -28.90
CA LYS A 60 5.96 -12.19 -28.90
C LYS A 60 6.39 -11.36 -27.68
N TRP A 61 5.50 -10.53 -27.13
CA TRP A 61 5.77 -9.68 -25.94
C TRP A 61 5.04 -10.17 -24.68
N VAL A 62 3.85 -10.73 -24.83
CA VAL A 62 3.02 -11.20 -23.72
C VAL A 62 2.66 -12.66 -23.96
N PRO A 63 3.16 -13.65 -23.20
CA PRO A 63 2.84 -15.05 -23.45
C PRO A 63 1.32 -15.29 -23.55
N GLU A 64 0.89 -15.96 -24.61
CA GLU A 64 -0.53 -16.22 -24.94
C GLU A 64 -1.38 -14.95 -25.19
N GLY A 65 -0.75 -13.79 -25.35
CA GLY A 65 -1.40 -12.51 -25.57
C GLY A 65 -1.94 -12.34 -26.99
N PHE A 66 -3.25 -12.22 -27.12
CA PHE A 66 -3.91 -11.83 -28.37
C PHE A 66 -5.18 -11.02 -28.08
N GLY A 67 -5.72 -10.40 -29.13
CA GLY A 67 -7.06 -9.81 -29.12
C GLY A 67 -7.71 -9.88 -30.49
N THR A 68 -8.90 -9.29 -30.59
CA THR A 68 -9.62 -9.12 -31.85
C THR A 68 -9.82 -7.63 -32.05
N GLY A 69 -9.25 -7.06 -33.11
CA GLY A 69 -9.46 -5.67 -33.48
C GLY A 69 -10.72 -5.54 -34.33
N ASP A 70 -11.60 -4.61 -33.96
CA ASP A 70 -12.88 -4.41 -34.65
C ASP A 70 -12.67 -3.96 -36.12
N CYS A 71 -11.77 -3.00 -36.34
CA CYS A 71 -11.32 -2.62 -37.67
C CYS A 71 -9.82 -2.26 -37.69
N VAL A 72 -9.12 -2.81 -38.69
CA VAL A 72 -7.72 -2.49 -38.98
C VAL A 72 -7.60 -2.06 -40.44
N ILE A 73 -7.01 -0.89 -40.65
CA ILE A 73 -6.74 -0.30 -41.97
C ILE A 73 -5.23 -0.17 -42.11
N ILE A 74 -4.68 -0.70 -43.20
CA ILE A 74 -3.25 -0.54 -43.55
C ILE A 74 -3.18 0.19 -44.88
N ALA A 75 -2.59 1.38 -44.85
CA ALA A 75 -2.44 2.27 -46.00
C ALA A 75 -0.96 2.66 -46.14
N ASP A 76 -0.20 1.85 -46.89
CA ASP A 76 1.25 1.97 -47.08
C ASP A 76 2.05 2.05 -45.77
N ASP A 77 2.46 3.25 -45.35
CA ASP A 77 3.25 3.51 -44.15
C ASP A 77 2.41 3.81 -42.90
N VAL A 78 1.08 3.80 -43.02
CA VAL A 78 0.13 4.06 -41.91
C VAL A 78 -0.65 2.80 -41.56
N LEU A 79 -0.59 2.42 -40.28
CA LEU A 79 -1.46 1.42 -39.65
C LEU A 79 -2.50 2.16 -38.79
N HIS A 80 -3.79 1.96 -39.06
CA HIS A 80 -4.88 2.57 -38.30
C HIS A 80 -5.79 1.50 -37.70
N ILE A 81 -5.87 1.46 -36.37
CA ILE A 81 -6.77 0.57 -35.63
C ILE A 81 -7.90 1.39 -35.05
N ILE A 82 -9.14 0.95 -35.27
CA ILE A 82 -10.34 1.59 -34.75
C ILE A 82 -11.07 0.55 -33.89
N ASP A 83 -11.26 0.87 -32.61
CA ASP A 83 -11.89 -0.01 -31.62
C ASP A 83 -13.19 0.63 -31.12
N PHE A 84 -14.24 -0.17 -31.09
CA PHE A 84 -15.59 0.21 -30.70
C PHE A 84 -15.80 -0.05 -29.21
N LYS A 85 -16.20 0.99 -28.48
CA LYS A 85 -16.56 0.89 -27.06
C LYS A 85 -18.02 1.25 -26.84
N TYR A 86 -18.81 0.28 -26.37
CA TYR A 86 -20.23 0.47 -26.06
C TYR A 86 -20.51 0.94 -24.61
N GLY A 87 -19.50 1.00 -23.74
CA GLY A 87 -19.70 1.33 -22.33
C GLY A 87 -20.19 2.77 -22.12
N LEU A 88 -21.20 2.97 -21.26
CA LEU A 88 -21.66 4.31 -20.85
C LEU A 88 -20.90 4.85 -19.62
N GLY A 89 -20.51 3.99 -18.68
CA GLY A 89 -20.05 4.43 -17.35
C GLY A 89 -18.68 5.10 -17.30
N VAL A 90 -17.74 4.69 -18.15
CA VAL A 90 -16.34 5.15 -18.15
C VAL A 90 -16.01 5.64 -19.55
N LEU A 91 -15.49 6.87 -19.65
CA LEU A 91 -14.92 7.38 -20.89
C LEU A 91 -13.60 6.67 -21.16
N VAL A 92 -13.41 6.17 -22.39
CA VAL A 92 -12.18 5.46 -22.78
C VAL A 92 -11.40 6.34 -23.74
N ASP A 93 -10.18 6.69 -23.36
CA ASP A 93 -9.29 7.55 -24.14
C ASP A 93 -8.23 6.73 -24.89
N ALA A 94 -7.84 7.19 -26.09
CA ALA A 94 -6.87 6.51 -26.95
C ALA A 94 -5.41 6.87 -26.64
N GLU A 95 -5.15 8.01 -25.99
CA GLU A 95 -3.81 8.48 -25.65
C GLU A 95 -3.07 7.45 -24.78
N GLU A 96 -1.97 6.94 -25.32
CA GLU A 96 -1.12 5.91 -24.69
C GLU A 96 -1.92 4.70 -24.14
N ASN A 97 -3.04 4.36 -24.78
CA ASN A 97 -3.93 3.30 -24.31
C ASN A 97 -3.28 1.91 -24.48
N PRO A 98 -3.01 1.16 -23.39
CA PRO A 98 -2.28 -0.10 -23.47
C PRO A 98 -2.99 -1.19 -24.29
N GLN A 99 -4.33 -1.22 -24.32
CA GLN A 99 -5.07 -2.18 -25.14
C GLN A 99 -4.81 -1.90 -26.62
N MET A 100 -4.98 -0.64 -27.03
CA MET A 100 -4.78 -0.22 -28.42
C MET A 100 -3.33 -0.44 -28.86
N MET A 101 -2.37 -0.14 -27.99
CA MET A 101 -0.95 -0.38 -28.27
C MET A 101 -0.62 -1.88 -28.42
N CYS A 102 -1.24 -2.77 -27.62
CA CYS A 102 -1.13 -4.22 -27.82
C CYS A 102 -1.73 -4.66 -29.17
N TYR A 103 -2.87 -4.10 -29.57
CA TYR A 103 -3.47 -4.38 -30.88
C TYR A 103 -2.54 -3.91 -32.01
N ALA A 104 -1.97 -2.71 -31.86
CA ALA A 104 -0.98 -2.18 -32.80
C ALA A 104 0.24 -3.07 -32.94
N LEU A 105 0.76 -3.62 -31.83
CA LEU A 105 1.87 -4.58 -31.87
C LEU A 105 1.50 -5.85 -32.61
N GLY A 106 0.31 -6.41 -32.39
CA GLY A 106 -0.12 -7.62 -33.08
C GLY A 106 -0.33 -7.42 -34.58
N ALA A 107 -0.91 -6.28 -34.97
CA ALA A 107 -1.02 -5.91 -36.38
C ALA A 107 0.36 -5.66 -37.01
N LEU A 108 1.24 -4.94 -36.31
CA LEU A 108 2.58 -4.63 -36.79
C LEU A 108 3.40 -5.91 -37.00
N ASP A 109 3.45 -6.83 -36.03
CA ASP A 109 4.20 -8.10 -36.15
C ASP A 109 3.70 -8.97 -37.32
N THR A 110 2.38 -8.93 -37.58
CA THR A 110 1.76 -9.67 -38.68
C THR A 110 2.09 -9.07 -40.05
N TYR A 111 2.12 -7.74 -40.17
CA TYR A 111 2.11 -7.05 -41.46
C TYR A 111 3.41 -6.27 -41.78
N GLU A 112 4.36 -6.11 -40.84
CA GLU A 112 5.59 -5.33 -41.06
C GLU A 112 6.51 -5.89 -42.17
N TYR A 113 6.36 -7.16 -42.53
CA TYR A 113 7.09 -7.77 -43.65
C TYR A 113 6.51 -7.40 -45.02
N LEU A 114 5.25 -6.97 -45.06
CA LEU A 114 4.52 -6.61 -46.27
C LEU A 114 4.47 -5.09 -46.47
N TYR A 115 4.41 -4.34 -45.38
CA TYR A 115 4.21 -2.89 -45.38
C TYR A 115 5.30 -2.19 -44.57
N SER A 116 5.80 -1.06 -45.06
CA SER A 116 6.81 -0.25 -44.37
C SER A 116 6.18 0.71 -43.34
N ILE A 117 5.38 0.16 -42.43
CA ILE A 117 4.60 0.93 -41.44
C ILE A 117 5.54 1.79 -40.58
N GLN A 118 5.31 3.11 -40.57
CA GLN A 118 6.05 4.08 -39.76
C GLN A 118 5.15 4.76 -38.72
N THR A 119 3.88 5.00 -39.08
CA THR A 119 2.93 5.71 -38.23
C THR A 119 1.81 4.77 -37.83
N ILE A 120 1.54 4.70 -36.53
CA ILE A 120 0.44 3.94 -35.96
C ILE A 120 -0.59 4.93 -35.43
N ARG A 121 -1.80 4.88 -35.97
CA ARG A 121 -2.97 5.62 -35.50
C ARG A 121 -3.89 4.65 -34.77
N MET A 122 -4.37 5.03 -33.60
CA MET A 122 -5.29 4.24 -32.79
C MET A 122 -6.47 5.13 -32.43
N THR A 123 -7.66 4.70 -32.80
CA THR A 123 -8.90 5.41 -32.48
C THR A 123 -9.78 4.55 -31.59
N ILE A 124 -10.30 5.18 -30.53
CA ILE A 124 -11.40 4.64 -29.74
C ILE A 124 -12.67 5.38 -30.13
N PHE A 125 -13.67 4.62 -30.57
CA PHE A 125 -14.99 5.13 -30.95
C PHE A 125 -16.01 4.70 -29.91
N GLN A 126 -16.53 5.66 -29.13
CA GLN A 126 -17.44 5.42 -28.01
C GLN A 126 -18.72 6.28 -28.17
N PRO A 127 -19.72 5.80 -28.93
CA PRO A 127 -20.84 6.64 -29.37
C PRO A 127 -21.73 7.08 -28.21
N ARG A 128 -21.94 6.23 -27.20
CA ARG A 128 -22.80 6.55 -26.05
C ARG A 128 -22.26 7.64 -25.12
N ARG A 129 -21.02 8.08 -25.35
CA ARG A 129 -20.37 9.18 -24.64
C ARG A 129 -20.03 10.34 -25.59
N ASP A 130 -20.48 10.29 -26.84
CA ASP A 130 -20.09 11.21 -27.91
C ASP A 130 -18.57 11.39 -27.99
N ASN A 131 -17.83 10.30 -27.81
CA ASN A 131 -16.37 10.33 -27.69
C ASN A 131 -15.71 9.60 -28.86
N ILE A 132 -14.87 10.33 -29.59
CA ILE A 132 -13.95 9.80 -30.58
C ILE A 132 -12.57 10.33 -30.18
N SER A 133 -11.71 9.45 -29.68
CA SER A 133 -10.37 9.78 -29.24
C SER A 133 -9.37 9.08 -30.16
N THR A 134 -8.39 9.81 -30.67
CA THR A 134 -7.37 9.29 -31.58
C THR A 134 -5.99 9.66 -31.06
N TYR A 135 -5.11 8.65 -31.02
CA TYR A 135 -3.71 8.80 -30.66
C TYR A 135 -2.83 8.29 -31.79
N GLU A 136 -1.77 9.03 -32.08
CA GLU A 136 -0.76 8.66 -33.06
C GLU A 136 0.59 8.49 -32.39
N ILE A 137 1.29 7.41 -32.76
CA ILE A 137 2.62 7.07 -32.26
C ILE A 137 3.49 6.55 -33.41
N SER A 138 4.80 6.79 -33.32
CA SER A 138 5.75 6.22 -34.26
C SER A 138 5.93 4.71 -34.01
N ARG A 139 6.33 3.98 -35.06
CA ARG A 139 6.73 2.56 -34.93
C ARG A 139 7.81 2.38 -33.86
N ASP A 140 8.82 3.25 -33.85
CA ASP A 140 9.95 3.13 -32.96
C ASP A 140 9.55 3.35 -31.49
N ASP A 141 8.67 4.31 -31.21
CA ASP A 141 8.17 4.58 -29.86
C ASP A 141 7.25 3.44 -29.37
N LEU A 142 6.40 2.90 -30.26
CA LEU A 142 5.57 1.73 -29.93
C LEU A 142 6.43 0.51 -29.58
N MET A 143 7.47 0.25 -30.38
CA MET A 143 8.42 -0.84 -30.13
C MET A 143 9.23 -0.63 -28.86
N LYS A 144 9.60 0.62 -28.56
CA LYS A 144 10.26 0.98 -27.30
C LYS A 144 9.35 0.68 -26.10
N TRP A 145 8.09 1.10 -26.14
CA TRP A 145 7.13 0.77 -25.10
C TRP A 145 6.95 -0.76 -24.93
N ALA A 146 6.92 -1.50 -26.03
CA ALA A 146 6.79 -2.95 -26.02
C ALA A 146 7.94 -3.64 -25.27
N GLU A 147 9.19 -3.24 -25.55
CA GLU A 147 10.37 -3.85 -24.94
C GLU A 147 10.66 -3.32 -23.53
N GLU A 148 10.48 -2.03 -23.27
CA GLU A 148 10.86 -1.40 -21.99
C GLU A 148 9.76 -1.49 -20.93
N THR A 149 8.48 -1.57 -21.34
CA THR A 149 7.33 -1.52 -20.41
C THR A 149 6.47 -2.77 -20.49
N LEU A 150 5.92 -3.10 -21.66
CA LEU A 150 4.92 -4.16 -21.78
C LEU A 150 5.50 -5.53 -21.41
N LYS A 151 6.57 -5.94 -22.09
CA LYS A 151 7.20 -7.25 -21.93
C LYS A 151 7.70 -7.54 -20.50
N PRO A 152 8.44 -6.65 -19.81
CA PRO A 152 8.83 -6.91 -18.42
C PRO A 152 7.63 -6.96 -17.48
N THR A 153 6.63 -6.10 -17.68
CA THR A 153 5.41 -6.10 -16.84
C THR A 153 4.59 -7.38 -17.05
N ALA A 154 4.48 -7.85 -18.29
CA ALA A 154 3.80 -9.10 -18.62
C ALA A 154 4.50 -10.31 -17.98
N ALA A 155 5.84 -10.34 -17.95
CA ALA A 155 6.59 -11.40 -17.30
C ALA A 155 6.29 -11.47 -15.79
N LEU A 156 6.27 -10.32 -15.10
CA LEU A 156 5.90 -10.25 -13.68
C LEU A 156 4.47 -10.76 -13.45
N ALA A 157 3.53 -10.34 -14.30
CA ALA A 157 2.14 -10.78 -14.21
C ALA A 157 2.01 -12.30 -14.40
N TYR A 158 2.73 -12.86 -15.38
CA TYR A 158 2.70 -14.29 -15.69
C TYR A 158 3.28 -15.15 -14.55
N ASN A 159 4.33 -14.66 -13.88
CA ASN A 159 4.96 -15.34 -12.76
C ASN A 159 4.22 -15.13 -11.42
N GLY A 160 3.20 -14.27 -11.38
CA GLY A 160 2.54 -13.87 -10.13
C GLY A 160 3.41 -13.01 -9.22
N GLU A 161 4.40 -12.32 -9.79
CA GLU A 161 5.37 -11.44 -9.11
C GLU A 161 4.95 -9.96 -9.16
N GLY A 162 3.76 -9.68 -9.69
CA GLY A 162 3.21 -8.33 -9.75
C GLY A 162 2.88 -7.75 -8.37
N GLU A 163 2.99 -6.43 -8.24
CA GLU A 163 2.64 -5.73 -7.01
C GLU A 163 1.14 -5.46 -6.92
N PHE A 164 0.58 -5.58 -5.72
CA PHE A 164 -0.78 -5.14 -5.44
C PHE A 164 -0.83 -3.62 -5.33
N ASN A 165 -1.62 -3.00 -6.21
CA ASN A 165 -1.84 -1.56 -6.23
C ASN A 165 -3.33 -1.25 -6.11
N ALA A 166 -3.68 -0.22 -5.34
CA ALA A 166 -5.03 0.32 -5.31
C ALA A 166 -5.12 1.50 -6.30
N GLY A 167 -6.26 1.65 -6.97
CA GLY A 167 -6.49 2.71 -7.96
C GLY A 167 -7.84 2.55 -8.64
N ASP A 168 -8.08 3.25 -9.75
CA ASP A 168 -9.39 3.31 -10.41
C ASP A 168 -9.94 1.94 -10.82
N HIS A 169 -9.06 1.01 -11.19
CA HIS A 169 -9.42 -0.38 -11.53
C HIS A 169 -10.08 -1.13 -10.36
N CYS A 170 -9.91 -0.67 -9.11
CA CYS A 170 -10.56 -1.27 -7.94
C CYS A 170 -12.10 -1.24 -8.02
N GLN A 171 -12.69 -0.34 -8.81
CA GLN A 171 -14.15 -0.26 -8.98
C GLN A 171 -14.75 -1.55 -9.58
N PHE A 172 -14.01 -2.17 -10.51
CA PHE A 172 -14.42 -3.39 -11.22
C PHE A 172 -13.76 -4.67 -10.67
N CYS A 173 -12.80 -4.54 -9.76
CA CYS A 173 -12.08 -5.68 -9.20
C CYS A 173 -13.03 -6.64 -8.44
N LYS A 174 -12.95 -7.94 -8.72
CA LYS A 174 -13.76 -8.97 -8.01
C LYS A 174 -13.35 -9.10 -6.54
N ALA A 175 -12.08 -8.87 -6.21
CA ALA A 175 -11.57 -8.90 -4.85
C ALA A 175 -11.80 -7.59 -4.07
N LYS A 176 -12.51 -6.60 -4.65
CA LYS A 176 -12.61 -5.24 -4.10
C LYS A 176 -13.17 -5.13 -2.68
N ALA A 177 -13.91 -6.15 -2.21
CA ALA A 177 -14.46 -6.21 -0.86
C ALA A 177 -13.45 -6.75 0.19
N THR A 178 -12.49 -7.58 -0.23
CA THR A 178 -11.55 -8.27 0.66
C THR A 178 -10.08 -7.94 0.38
N CYS A 179 -9.80 -7.06 -0.59
CA CYS A 179 -8.46 -6.64 -0.98
C CYS A 179 -7.78 -5.83 0.15
N ARG A 180 -6.67 -6.36 0.67
CA ARG A 180 -5.84 -5.69 1.69
C ARG A 180 -5.34 -4.32 1.22
N LYS A 181 -4.80 -4.24 0.00
CA LYS A 181 -4.22 -3.00 -0.53
C LYS A 181 -5.25 -1.89 -0.68
N ARG A 182 -6.47 -2.23 -1.10
CA ARG A 182 -7.58 -1.26 -1.17
C ARG A 182 -7.99 -0.77 0.21
N ALA A 183 -7.97 -1.65 1.22
CA ALA A 183 -8.23 -1.24 2.60
C ALA A 183 -7.15 -0.28 3.13
N GLU A 184 -5.86 -0.57 2.88
CA GLU A 184 -4.75 0.32 3.23
C GLU A 184 -4.90 1.70 2.60
N HIS A 185 -5.14 1.76 1.29
CA HIS A 185 -5.33 3.02 0.57
C HIS A 185 -6.53 3.84 1.09
N ASN A 186 -7.65 3.20 1.43
CA ASN A 186 -8.78 3.89 2.03
C ASN A 186 -8.53 4.32 3.48
N LEU A 187 -7.68 3.61 4.23
CA LEU A 187 -7.28 3.99 5.59
C LEU A 187 -6.31 5.18 5.60
N GLU A 188 -5.53 5.38 4.52
CA GLU A 188 -4.74 6.61 4.33
C GLU A 188 -5.66 7.84 4.25
N LEU A 189 -6.83 7.75 3.61
CA LEU A 189 -7.82 8.84 3.59
C LEU A 189 -8.36 9.14 5.00
N ALA A 190 -8.49 8.13 5.87
CA ALA A 190 -8.86 8.36 7.26
C ALA A 190 -7.79 9.16 8.03
N GLN A 191 -6.53 9.20 7.59
CA GLN A 191 -5.50 10.05 8.22
C GLN A 191 -5.73 11.54 7.93
N TYR A 192 -6.49 11.89 6.89
CA TYR A 192 -6.78 13.27 6.50
C TYR A 192 -8.12 13.80 7.06
N ASP A 193 -9.10 12.94 7.35
CA ASP A 193 -10.40 13.34 7.90
C ASP A 193 -10.43 13.48 9.43
N PHE A 194 -9.39 13.01 10.12
CA PHE A 194 -9.16 13.40 11.51
C PHE A 194 -8.08 14.48 11.51
N GLU A 195 -8.47 15.75 11.69
CA GLU A 195 -7.58 16.67 12.42
C GLU A 195 -7.26 15.95 13.73
N MET A 196 -6.11 15.28 13.81
CA MET A 196 -5.67 14.65 15.05
C MET A 196 -5.61 15.76 16.09
N PRO A 197 -6.46 15.73 17.12
CA PRO A 197 -6.45 16.76 18.13
C PRO A 197 -5.03 16.87 18.70
N PRO A 198 -4.55 18.07 19.08
CA PRO A 198 -3.18 18.24 19.58
C PRO A 198 -2.91 17.45 20.87
N ASN A 199 -3.95 16.90 21.51
CA ASN A 199 -3.88 16.05 22.70
C ASN A 199 -4.61 14.74 22.44
N LEU A 200 -4.09 13.65 23.00
CA LEU A 200 -4.78 12.35 23.00
C LEU A 200 -6.02 12.42 23.90
N ASP A 201 -7.12 11.81 23.46
CA ASP A 201 -8.32 11.62 24.28
C ASP A 201 -8.22 10.39 25.20
N GLU A 202 -9.17 10.25 26.12
CA GLU A 202 -9.18 9.17 27.11
C GLU A 202 -9.31 7.77 26.47
N ALA A 203 -10.00 7.66 25.33
CA ALA A 203 -10.19 6.40 24.63
C ALA A 203 -8.91 5.99 23.89
N GLU A 204 -8.21 6.95 23.30
CA GLU A 204 -6.88 6.75 22.70
C GLU A 204 -5.87 6.31 23.75
N ILE A 205 -5.82 6.97 24.90
CA ILE A 205 -4.93 6.58 26.01
C ILE A 205 -5.28 5.16 26.49
N ALA A 206 -6.57 4.84 26.66
CA ALA A 206 -7.01 3.50 27.08
C ALA A 206 -6.65 2.41 26.06
N ALA A 207 -6.69 2.70 24.76
CA ALA A 207 -6.27 1.78 23.71
C ALA A 207 -4.74 1.56 23.67
N ILE A 208 -3.96 2.57 24.07
CA ILE A 208 -2.51 2.50 24.10
C ILE A 208 -2.01 1.74 25.33
N LEU A 209 -2.61 1.94 26.51
CA LEU A 209 -2.16 1.38 27.80
C LEU A 209 -1.81 -0.12 27.77
N PRO A 210 -2.61 -1.03 27.16
CA PRO A 210 -2.28 -2.45 27.11
C PRO A 210 -1.04 -2.80 26.27
N ARG A 211 -0.61 -1.90 25.39
CA ARG A 211 0.50 -2.11 24.44
C ARG A 211 1.79 -1.39 24.85
N ILE A 212 1.73 -0.46 25.80
CA ILE A 212 2.90 0.34 26.22
C ILE A 212 4.02 -0.56 26.72
N ASP A 213 3.71 -1.51 27.59
CA ASP A 213 4.73 -2.35 28.22
C ASP A 213 5.46 -3.21 27.17
N ASP A 214 4.73 -3.76 26.19
CA ASP A 214 5.31 -4.51 25.08
C ASP A 214 6.16 -3.63 24.17
N LEU A 215 5.72 -2.40 23.88
CA LEU A 215 6.49 -1.44 23.08
C LEU A 215 7.80 -1.04 23.78
N VAL A 216 7.75 -0.81 25.09
CA VAL A 216 8.92 -0.49 25.91
C VAL A 216 9.87 -1.69 25.98
N ALA A 217 9.34 -2.90 26.15
CA ALA A 217 10.13 -4.12 26.13
C ALA A 217 10.87 -4.28 24.80
N TRP A 218 10.17 -4.18 23.68
CA TRP A 218 10.76 -4.28 22.35
C TRP A 218 11.79 -3.18 22.07
N ALA A 219 11.52 -1.94 22.49
CA ALA A 219 12.49 -0.86 22.36
C ALA A 219 13.78 -1.12 23.15
N ASN A 220 13.67 -1.77 24.33
CA ASN A 220 14.84 -2.19 25.10
C ASN A 220 15.57 -3.36 24.45
N ASP A 221 14.86 -4.33 23.87
CA ASP A 221 15.46 -5.44 23.13
C ASP A 221 16.27 -4.93 21.94
N ILE A 222 15.76 -3.95 21.19
CA ILE A 222 16.50 -3.30 20.09
C ILE A 222 17.76 -2.61 20.61
N LYS A 223 17.68 -1.88 21.72
CA LYS A 223 18.84 -1.19 22.30
C LYS A 223 19.93 -2.18 22.73
N GLU A 224 19.53 -3.26 23.39
CA GLU A 224 20.45 -4.32 23.83
C GLU A 224 21.09 -4.99 22.61
N TYR A 225 20.29 -5.38 21.61
CA TYR A 225 20.79 -5.98 20.38
C TYR A 225 21.78 -5.05 19.65
N ALA A 226 21.41 -3.79 19.43
CA ALA A 226 22.27 -2.81 18.76
C ALA A 226 23.59 -2.59 19.52
N LEU A 227 23.56 -2.59 20.86
CA LEU A 227 24.77 -2.52 21.68
C LEU A 227 25.67 -3.74 21.47
N GLN A 228 25.11 -4.96 21.50
CA GLN A 228 25.89 -6.20 21.28
C GLN A 228 26.52 -6.25 19.88
N GLN A 229 25.78 -5.82 18.86
CA GLN A 229 26.29 -5.72 17.49
C GLN A 229 27.39 -4.66 17.37
N ALA A 230 27.22 -3.51 18.01
CA ALA A 230 28.21 -2.43 18.00
C ALA A 230 29.51 -2.82 18.72
N LEU A 231 29.42 -3.58 19.82
CA LEU A 231 30.58 -4.17 20.49
C LEU A 231 31.31 -5.20 19.62
N SER A 232 30.60 -5.81 18.66
CA SER A 232 31.14 -6.76 17.69
C SER A 232 31.64 -6.11 16.39
N GLY A 233 31.62 -4.77 16.30
CA GLY A 233 32.19 -4.00 15.19
C GLY A 233 31.20 -3.44 14.17
N VAL A 234 29.88 -3.55 14.41
CA VAL A 234 28.87 -2.90 13.55
C VAL A 234 28.73 -1.41 13.89
N GLU A 235 28.72 -0.53 12.89
CA GLU A 235 28.53 0.90 13.09
C GLU A 235 27.10 1.34 12.77
N TYR A 236 26.51 2.15 13.66
CA TYR A 236 25.20 2.78 13.46
C TYR A 236 25.38 4.31 13.31
N PRO A 237 24.99 4.91 12.17
CA PRO A 237 25.15 6.35 11.95
C PRO A 237 24.52 7.20 13.06
N GLY A 238 25.30 8.14 13.61
CA GLY A 238 24.86 9.02 14.72
C GLY A 238 25.06 8.45 16.12
N PHE A 239 25.54 7.21 16.26
CA PHE A 239 25.79 6.55 17.55
C PHE A 239 27.26 6.19 17.73
N LYS A 240 27.71 6.13 18.99
CA LYS A 240 29.04 5.64 19.38
C LYS A 240 28.97 4.86 20.68
N VAL A 241 29.81 3.84 20.82
CA VAL A 241 29.98 3.11 22.09
C VAL A 241 30.95 3.87 22.98
N VAL A 242 30.59 4.04 24.25
CA VAL A 242 31.40 4.72 25.27
C VAL A 242 31.34 3.94 26.58
N GLU A 243 32.31 4.13 27.47
CA GLU A 243 32.25 3.57 28.81
C GLU A 243 31.02 4.10 29.58
N GLY A 244 30.31 3.18 30.24
CA GLY A 244 29.22 3.54 31.14
C GLY A 244 29.72 4.35 32.34
N LYS A 245 28.85 5.18 32.92
CA LYS A 245 29.19 5.93 34.15
C LYS A 245 29.45 4.93 35.29
N SER A 246 30.68 4.93 35.82
CA SER A 246 31.02 4.17 37.02
C SER A 246 30.79 4.99 38.28
N ASN A 247 30.30 4.35 39.33
CA ASN A 247 30.24 4.95 40.66
C ASN A 247 31.57 4.69 41.38
N ARG A 248 32.12 5.72 42.03
CA ARG A 248 33.30 5.56 42.90
C ARG A 248 32.95 4.61 44.04
N LYS A 249 33.83 3.64 44.28
CA LYS A 249 33.78 2.72 45.42
C LYS A 249 35.12 2.80 46.15
N TYR A 250 35.09 2.62 47.47
CA TYR A 250 36.31 2.48 48.24
C TYR A 250 36.97 1.15 47.88
N SER A 251 38.29 1.17 47.66
CA SER A 251 39.06 -0.03 47.32
C SER A 251 39.34 -0.92 48.53
N ASP A 252 39.41 -0.32 49.71
CA ASP A 252 39.57 -1.00 51.00
C ASP A 252 38.83 -0.19 52.06
N GLU A 253 37.67 -0.69 52.46
CA GLU A 253 36.80 -0.03 53.43
C GLU A 253 37.47 0.09 54.82
N ASN A 254 38.35 -0.85 55.19
CA ASN A 254 39.03 -0.84 56.50
C ASN A 254 40.16 0.19 56.53
N ALA A 255 40.94 0.29 55.45
CA ALA A 255 41.95 1.33 55.31
C ALA A 255 41.32 2.72 55.29
N VAL A 256 40.18 2.86 54.60
CA VAL A 256 39.40 4.12 54.59
C VAL A 256 38.88 4.45 55.97
N ALA A 257 38.22 3.50 56.66
CA ALA A 257 37.71 3.72 58.00
C ALA A 257 38.83 4.14 58.97
N SER A 258 39.96 3.42 58.96
CA SER A 258 41.12 3.73 59.81
C SER A 258 41.71 5.12 59.53
N THR A 259 41.76 5.52 58.25
CA THR A 259 42.25 6.84 57.83
C THR A 259 41.33 7.96 58.29
N VAL A 260 40.02 7.75 58.19
CA VAL A 260 38.99 8.73 58.59
C VAL A 260 38.93 8.85 60.13
N GLU A 261 39.04 7.73 60.85
CA GLU A 261 39.12 7.70 62.31
C GLU A 261 40.39 8.39 62.82
N ALA A 262 41.54 8.14 62.20
CA ALA A 262 42.80 8.83 62.54
C ALA A 262 42.74 10.35 62.29
N ALA A 263 41.92 10.78 61.33
CA ALA A 263 41.63 12.20 61.09
C ALA A 263 40.59 12.80 62.06
N GLY A 264 40.10 12.01 63.02
CA GLY A 264 39.16 12.46 64.06
C GLY A 264 37.69 12.43 63.66
N PHE A 265 37.33 11.80 62.54
CA PHE A 265 35.95 11.68 62.06
C PHE A 265 35.44 10.24 62.19
N ASN A 266 34.12 10.06 62.32
CA ASN A 266 33.52 8.73 62.31
C ASN A 266 33.15 8.35 60.85
N PRO A 267 33.78 7.32 60.26
CA PRO A 267 33.49 6.89 58.89
C PRO A 267 32.16 6.15 58.75
N TYR A 268 31.51 5.79 59.86
CA TYR A 268 30.31 4.96 59.86
C TYR A 268 29.04 5.76 60.20
N GLU A 269 27.97 5.46 59.46
CA GLU A 269 26.63 5.94 59.78
C GLU A 269 25.94 5.00 60.77
N LYS A 270 25.38 5.55 61.85
CA LYS A 270 24.54 4.79 62.78
C LYS A 270 23.11 4.71 62.24
N LYS A 271 22.80 3.68 61.46
CA LYS A 271 21.48 3.50 60.83
C LYS A 271 20.54 2.68 61.72
N LEU A 272 19.28 3.09 61.81
CA LEU A 272 18.21 2.31 62.45
C LEU A 272 17.97 1.01 61.65
N LEU A 273 17.82 -0.12 62.33
CA LEU A 273 17.52 -1.39 61.67
C LEU A 273 16.16 -1.31 60.96
N GLY A 274 16.10 -1.86 59.74
CA GLY A 274 14.84 -2.05 59.04
C GLY A 274 13.92 -3.01 59.79
N ILE A 275 12.61 -2.94 59.53
CA ILE A 275 11.56 -3.69 60.24
C ILE A 275 11.93 -5.18 60.39
N THR A 276 12.38 -5.82 59.31
CA THR A 276 12.75 -7.24 59.32
C THR A 276 13.92 -7.53 60.27
N ALA A 277 15.01 -6.76 60.18
CA ALA A 277 16.18 -6.94 61.03
C ALA A 277 15.87 -6.61 62.50
N MET A 278 15.07 -5.58 62.76
CA MET A 278 14.62 -5.20 64.09
C MET A 278 13.66 -6.25 64.69
N THR A 279 12.82 -6.87 63.87
CA THR A 279 11.94 -7.98 64.27
C THR A 279 12.74 -9.21 64.66
N SER A 280 13.78 -9.55 63.88
CA SER A 280 14.69 -10.66 64.20
C SER A 280 15.47 -10.42 65.49
N LEU A 281 15.89 -9.18 65.76
CA LEU A 281 16.62 -8.81 66.98
C LEU A 281 15.75 -8.89 68.25
N LEU A 282 14.54 -8.35 68.20
CA LEU A 282 13.66 -8.24 69.38
C LEU A 282 12.76 -9.46 69.57
N GLY A 283 12.53 -10.25 68.51
CA GLY A 283 11.50 -11.28 68.44
C GLY A 283 10.11 -10.69 68.23
N LYS A 284 9.24 -11.39 67.49
CA LYS A 284 7.92 -10.88 67.05
C LYS A 284 7.04 -10.34 68.20
N LYS A 285 7.07 -10.99 69.38
CA LYS A 285 6.25 -10.60 70.54
C LYS A 285 6.69 -9.24 71.11
N LYS A 286 7.98 -9.08 71.41
CA LYS A 286 8.57 -7.83 71.92
C LYS A 286 8.59 -6.71 70.87
N PHE A 287 8.82 -7.06 69.60
CA PHE A 287 8.72 -6.10 68.50
C PHE A 287 7.32 -5.48 68.43
N ASN A 288 6.27 -6.29 68.49
CA ASN A 288 4.90 -5.79 68.47
C ASN A 288 4.55 -5.00 69.74
N GLU A 289 4.99 -5.45 70.92
CA GLU A 289 4.75 -4.76 72.19
C GLU A 289 5.40 -3.36 72.22
N LEU A 290 6.64 -3.25 71.74
CA LEU A 290 7.42 -2.01 71.85
C LEU A 290 7.24 -1.07 70.66
N LEU A 291 7.03 -1.60 69.44
CA LEU A 291 7.17 -0.84 68.20
C LEU A 291 5.89 -0.72 67.37
N SER A 292 4.81 -1.43 67.69
CA SER A 292 3.56 -1.37 66.90
C SER A 292 2.98 0.04 66.79
N GLY A 293 3.08 0.85 67.85
CA GLY A 293 2.64 2.25 67.85
C GLY A 293 3.49 3.21 66.99
N PHE A 294 4.66 2.75 66.53
CA PHE A 294 5.59 3.54 65.70
C PHE A 294 5.63 3.05 64.23
N ILE A 295 4.79 2.08 63.85
CA ILE A 295 4.71 1.55 62.49
C ILE A 295 3.46 2.10 61.82
N THR A 296 3.66 2.99 60.86
CA THR A 296 2.61 3.38 59.93
C THR A 296 2.76 2.56 58.66
N LYS A 297 1.71 1.88 58.21
CA LYS A 297 1.64 1.38 56.84
C LYS A 297 1.09 2.52 55.98
N PRO A 298 1.93 3.27 55.25
CA PRO A 298 1.42 4.28 54.35
C PRO A 298 0.52 3.60 53.30
N GLN A 299 -0.56 4.27 52.89
CA GLN A 299 -1.29 3.82 51.71
C GLN A 299 -0.31 3.76 50.54
N GLY A 300 -0.33 2.63 49.82
CA GLY A 300 0.43 2.49 48.59
C GLY A 300 -0.02 3.57 47.61
N LYS A 301 0.93 4.13 46.85
CA LYS A 301 0.58 5.09 45.80
C LYS A 301 -0.44 4.45 44.84
N PRO A 302 -1.50 5.16 44.44
CA PRO A 302 -2.41 4.68 43.40
C PRO A 302 -1.63 4.31 42.14
N THR A 303 -2.00 3.21 41.51
CA THR A 303 -1.40 2.75 40.25
C THR A 303 -2.52 2.33 39.33
N LEU A 304 -2.48 2.82 38.09
CA LEU A 304 -3.41 2.44 37.05
C LEU A 304 -3.06 1.02 36.57
N VAL A 305 -4.03 0.12 36.58
CA VAL A 305 -3.85 -1.28 36.21
C VAL A 305 -5.05 -1.77 35.39
N PRO A 306 -4.90 -2.82 34.56
CA PRO A 306 -6.02 -3.41 33.82
C PRO A 306 -7.11 -3.96 34.75
N GLU A 307 -8.36 -4.05 34.27
CA GLU A 307 -9.48 -4.61 35.04
C GLU A 307 -9.30 -6.07 35.47
N SER A 308 -8.39 -6.80 34.81
CA SER A 308 -8.02 -8.16 35.20
C SER A 308 -7.21 -8.23 36.50
N ASP A 309 -6.71 -7.10 37.01
CA ASP A 309 -6.06 -7.02 38.31
C ASP A 309 -7.06 -7.27 39.43
N LYS A 310 -6.73 -8.19 40.35
CA LYS A 310 -7.64 -8.64 41.41
C LYS A 310 -7.81 -7.64 42.55
N ARG A 311 -7.02 -6.56 42.58
CA ARG A 311 -7.10 -5.55 43.64
C ARG A 311 -8.37 -4.71 43.46
N PRO A 312 -9.09 -4.39 44.54
CA PRO A 312 -10.27 -3.53 44.45
C PRO A 312 -9.88 -2.14 43.95
N ALA A 313 -10.72 -1.56 43.10
CA ALA A 313 -10.56 -0.18 42.66
C ALA A 313 -10.59 0.77 43.87
N LEU A 314 -9.81 1.85 43.82
CA LEU A 314 -9.88 2.91 44.81
C LEU A 314 -11.07 3.81 44.49
N ASN A 315 -11.89 4.14 45.50
CA ASN A 315 -12.93 5.16 45.35
C ASN A 315 -12.26 6.48 45.00
N THR A 316 -12.68 7.08 43.89
CA THR A 316 -12.15 8.36 43.43
C THR A 316 -12.99 9.49 44.03
N ALA A 317 -12.45 10.71 44.08
CA ALA A 317 -13.09 11.88 44.69
C ALA A 317 -14.52 12.20 44.18
N LYS A 318 -15.01 11.55 43.12
CA LYS A 318 -16.41 11.66 42.68
C LYS A 318 -17.42 11.10 43.69
N ASP A 319 -17.02 10.12 44.51
CA ASP A 319 -17.91 9.50 45.50
C ASP A 319 -17.97 10.29 46.82
N ASP A 320 -17.01 11.19 47.07
CA ASP A 320 -16.99 12.05 48.27
C ASP A 320 -17.91 13.28 48.14
N PHE A 321 -18.43 13.59 46.94
CA PHE A 321 -19.33 14.73 46.67
C PHE A 321 -20.77 14.32 46.34
N SER A 322 -21.12 13.04 46.47
CA SER A 322 -22.48 12.51 46.23
C SER A 322 -23.27 12.22 47.51
N GLU A 323 -22.70 12.50 48.68
CA GLU A 323 -23.40 12.56 49.98
C GLU A 323 -23.35 13.99 50.57
N GLU A 324 -23.99 14.96 49.91
CA GLU A 324 -24.52 16.19 50.54
C GLU A 324 -25.78 16.71 49.81
#